data_AF-A0A8S4D4K3-F1
#
_entry.id   AF-A0A8S4D4K3-F1
#
_cell.length_a   1.000
_cell.length_b   1.000
_cell.length_c   1.000
_cell.angle_alpha   90.00
_cell.angle_beta   90.00
_cell.angle_gamma   90.00
#
_symmetry.space_group_name_H-M   'P 1'
#
loop_
_entity.id
_entity.type
_entity.pdbx_description
1 polymer ?
#
loop_
_entity_poly.entity_id
_entity_poly.type
_entity_poly.pdbx_seq_one_letter_code
_entity_poly.pdbx_strand_id
1 'polypeptide(L)'
;MACQSDGRVVDRAKAWCSTAGIPYYRFSPQMSRDVAMDERGDERLAAMLWEAQSYAHANRQRMLQVAQLVAAIDVPLGGHGLGGDERLAAMLWEAQSYAHRHRQRMLQVAQLVAGG
;
A
#
# COMPACT_ATOMS: atom_id res chain seq x y z
N MET A 1 -25.88 3.62 5.55
CA MET A 1 -24.95 2.61 4.98
C MET A 1 -25.04 2.67 3.45
N ALA A 2 -24.23 3.50 2.79
CA ALA A 2 -24.20 3.57 1.32
C ALA A 2 -22.78 3.36 0.76
N CYS A 3 -21.73 3.64 1.54
CA CYS A 3 -20.33 3.51 1.13
C CYS A 3 -19.54 2.53 2.01
N GLN A 4 -20.17 1.47 2.53
CA GLN A 4 -19.42 0.44 3.26
C GLN A 4 -18.60 -0.38 2.27
N SER A 5 -17.28 -0.29 2.39
CA SER A 5 -16.29 -1.04 1.60
C SER A 5 -15.79 -2.30 2.32
N ASP A 6 -16.32 -2.58 3.51
CA ASP A 6 -16.01 -3.75 4.34
C ASP A 6 -17.28 -4.48 4.81
N GLY A 7 -17.11 -5.69 5.33
CA GLY A 7 -18.17 -6.54 5.87
C GLY A 7 -18.88 -7.36 4.80
N ARG A 8 -20.23 -7.34 4.82
CA ARG A 8 -21.06 -8.29 4.06
C ARG A 8 -20.87 -8.22 2.53
N VAL A 9 -20.43 -7.08 2.01
CA VAL A 9 -20.12 -6.91 0.58
C VAL A 9 -18.90 -7.73 0.18
N VAL A 10 -17.90 -7.80 1.05
CA VAL A 10 -16.67 -8.58 0.86
C VAL A 10 -16.97 -10.07 0.98
N ASP A 11 -17.77 -10.46 1.97
CA ASP A 11 -18.16 -11.86 2.18
C ASP A 11 -18.89 -12.42 0.95
N ARG A 12 -19.78 -11.62 0.36
CA ARG A 12 -20.52 -12.00 -0.85
C ARG A 12 -19.59 -12.15 -2.06
N ALA A 13 -18.69 -11.20 -2.27
CA ALA A 13 -17.71 -11.28 -3.35
C ALA A 13 -16.84 -12.53 -3.20
N LYS A 14 -16.34 -12.78 -1.99
CA LYS A 14 -15.54 -13.98 -1.69
C LYS A 14 -16.31 -15.27 -1.93
N ALA A 15 -17.58 -15.35 -1.51
CA ALA A 15 -18.42 -16.53 -1.72
C ALA A 15 -18.66 -16.80 -3.23
N TRP A 16 -18.89 -15.74 -4.01
CA TRP A 16 -19.07 -15.86 -5.46
C TRP A 16 -17.79 -16.35 -6.15
N CYS A 17 -16.65 -15.73 -5.84
CA CYS A 17 -15.36 -16.17 -6.37
C CYS A 17 -15.04 -17.62 -5.97
N SER A 18 -15.33 -18.02 -4.73
CA SER A 18 -15.16 -19.40 -4.27
C SER A 18 -16.03 -20.39 -5.05
N THR A 19 -17.25 -19.99 -5.41
CA THR A 19 -18.17 -20.83 -6.22
C THR A 19 -17.66 -20.98 -7.65
N ALA A 20 -17.06 -19.94 -8.20
CA ALA A 20 -16.48 -19.94 -9.54
C ALA A 20 -15.06 -20.55 -9.62
N GLY A 21 -14.47 -20.96 -8.49
CA GLY A 21 -13.08 -21.44 -8.43
C GLY A 21 -12.03 -20.35 -8.68
N ILE A 22 -12.40 -19.07 -8.53
CA ILE A 22 -11.53 -17.92 -8.79
C ILE A 22 -10.85 -17.50 -7.47
N PRO A 23 -9.51 -17.35 -7.43
CA PRO A 23 -8.82 -16.89 -6.24
C PRO A 23 -9.14 -15.41 -5.96
N TYR A 24 -9.59 -15.11 -4.74
CA TYR A 24 -9.96 -13.77 -4.29
C TYR A 24 -8.91 -13.18 -3.35
N TYR A 25 -8.34 -12.03 -3.72
CA TYR A 25 -7.36 -11.30 -2.92
C TYR A 25 -7.90 -9.91 -2.56
N ARG A 26 -7.82 -9.54 -1.28
CA ARG A 26 -8.19 -8.21 -0.78
C ARG A 26 -7.00 -7.59 -0.04
N PHE A 27 -6.57 -6.42 -0.52
CA PHE A 27 -5.56 -5.62 0.14
C PHE A 27 -6.24 -4.41 0.77
N SER A 28 -6.41 -4.45 2.09
CA SER A 28 -7.02 -3.36 2.87
C SER A 28 -6.15 -3.09 4.10
N PRO A 29 -5.20 -2.14 4.02
CA PRO A 29 -4.43 -1.73 5.20
C PRO A 29 -5.39 -1.21 6.27
N GLN A 30 -5.20 -1.69 7.50
CA GLN A 30 -5.93 -1.18 8.66
C GLN A 30 -5.27 0.12 9.11
N MET A 31 -6.03 1.21 9.09
CA MET A 31 -5.55 2.51 9.52
C MET A 31 -5.63 2.61 11.04
N SER A 32 -4.64 3.24 11.67
CA SER A 32 -4.65 3.43 13.13
C SER A 32 -5.71 4.44 13.59
N ARG A 33 -6.17 5.29 12.68
CA ARG A 33 -7.13 6.37 12.94
C ARG A 33 -8.13 6.46 11.80
N ASP A 34 -9.33 6.95 12.14
CA ASP A 34 -10.32 7.32 11.15
C ASP A 34 -9.89 8.63 10.49
N VAL A 35 -9.82 8.62 9.15
CA VAL A 35 -9.39 9.78 8.35
C VAL A 35 -10.53 10.16 7.44
N ALA A 36 -10.98 11.41 7.59
CA ALA A 36 -12.05 11.95 6.78
C ALA A 36 -11.64 12.02 5.31
N MET A 37 -12.62 11.88 4.41
CA MET A 37 -12.38 11.89 2.97
C MET A 37 -11.79 13.23 2.46
N ASP A 38 -12.06 14.33 3.16
CA ASP A 38 -11.58 15.67 2.87
C ASP A 38 -10.35 16.08 3.69
N GLU A 39 -9.65 15.11 4.30
CA GLU A 39 -8.39 15.36 5.01
C GLU A 39 -7.33 15.96 4.08
N ARG A 40 -6.67 17.02 4.54
CA ARG A 40 -5.63 17.76 3.80
C ARG A 40 -4.36 17.99 4.62
N GLY A 41 -4.30 17.52 5.87
CA GLY A 41 -3.12 17.62 6.71
C GLY A 41 -2.04 16.64 6.27
N ASP A 42 -0.91 17.18 5.80
CA ASP A 42 0.22 16.39 5.30
C ASP A 42 0.70 15.32 6.30
N GLU A 43 0.73 15.64 7.60
CA GLU A 43 1.14 14.70 8.64
C GLU A 43 0.23 13.46 8.71
N ARG A 44 -1.09 13.66 8.55
CA ARG A 44 -2.08 12.58 8.60
C ARG A 44 -2.02 11.73 7.34
N LEU A 45 -1.88 12.37 6.18
CA LEU A 45 -1.71 11.68 4.90
C LEU A 45 -0.40 10.89 4.85
N ALA A 46 0.69 11.45 5.37
CA ALA A 46 1.97 10.76 5.47
C ALA A 46 1.89 9.53 6.37
N ALA A 47 1.15 9.62 7.49
CA ALA A 47 0.90 8.46 8.36
C ALA A 47 0.08 7.37 7.65
N MET A 48 -0.99 7.74 6.94
CA MET A 48 -1.78 6.77 6.14
C MET A 48 -0.92 6.07 5.08
N LEU A 49 -0.06 6.83 4.39
CA LEU A 49 0.83 6.28 3.37
C LEU A 49 1.83 5.29 4.00
N TRP A 50 2.39 5.64 5.15
CA TRP A 50 3.30 4.77 5.88
C TRP A 50 2.63 3.47 6.33
N GLU A 51 1.41 3.55 6.86
CA GLU A 51 0.63 2.38 7.29
C GLU A 51 0.29 1.48 6.10
N ALA A 52 -0.10 2.05 4.96
CA ALA A 52 -0.33 1.33 3.73
C ALA A 52 0.95 0.64 3.21
N GLN A 53 2.09 1.33 3.24
CA GLN A 53 3.37 0.78 2.81
C GLN A 53 3.84 -0.34 3.76
N SER A 54 3.69 -0.14 5.06
CA SER A 54 4.03 -1.13 6.09
C SER A 54 3.18 -2.39 5.92
N TYR A 55 1.89 -2.24 5.64
CA TYR A 55 1.00 -3.35 5.31
C TYR A 55 1.42 -4.08 4.03
N ALA A 56 1.76 -3.34 2.96
CA ALA A 56 2.24 -3.92 1.72
C ALA A 56 3.53 -4.72 1.92
N HIS A 57 4.47 -4.19 2.72
CA HIS A 57 5.70 -4.87 3.07
C HIS A 57 5.45 -6.15 3.87
N ALA A 58 4.59 -6.10 4.90
CA ALA A 58 4.21 -7.27 5.69
C ALA A 58 3.49 -8.35 4.85
N ASN A 59 2.80 -7.96 3.77
CA ASN A 59 2.06 -8.85 2.89
C ASN A 59 2.74 -9.06 1.52
N ARG A 60 4.05 -8.77 1.42
CA ARG A 60 4.79 -8.82 0.15
C ARG A 60 4.67 -10.16 -0.56
N GLN A 61 4.69 -11.28 0.17
CA GLN A 61 4.52 -12.61 -0.41
C GLN A 61 3.15 -12.79 -1.10
N ARG A 62 2.06 -12.31 -0.48
CA ARG A 62 0.71 -12.36 -1.09
C ARG A 62 0.64 -11.48 -2.33
N MET A 63 1.30 -10.32 -2.33
CA MET A 63 1.37 -9.45 -3.50
C MET A 63 2.15 -10.11 -4.65
N LEU A 64 3.26 -10.79 -4.35
CA LEU A 64 4.04 -11.53 -5.35
C LEU A 64 3.24 -12.69 -5.95
N GLN A 65 2.44 -13.42 -5.16
CA GLN A 65 1.53 -14.45 -5.68
C GLN A 65 0.54 -13.89 -6.70
N VAL A 66 -0.07 -12.73 -6.40
CA VAL A 66 -0.98 -12.05 -7.34
C VAL A 66 -0.23 -11.61 -8.60
N ALA A 67 0.96 -11.03 -8.46
CA ALA A 67 1.77 -10.61 -9.59
C ALA A 67 2.13 -11.79 -10.52
N GLN A 68 2.45 -12.96 -9.95
CA GLN A 68 2.69 -14.19 -10.71
C GLN A 68 1.44 -14.67 -11.44
N LEU A 69 0.28 -14.68 -10.78
CA LEU A 69 -0.99 -15.04 -11.42
C LEU A 69 -1.33 -14.11 -12.59
N VAL A 70 -1.14 -12.80 -12.41
CA VAL A 70 -1.41 -11.80 -13.46
C VAL A 70 -0.43 -11.93 -14.62
N ALA A 71 0.86 -12.15 -14.33
CA ALA A 71 1.88 -12.36 -15.36
C ALA A 71 1.63 -13.65 -16.16
N ALA A 72 1.13 -14.71 -15.49
CA ALA A 72 0.81 -15.98 -16.15
C ALA A 72 -0.41 -15.89 -17.10
N ILE A 73 -1.26 -14.87 -16.95
CA ILE A 73 -2.45 -14.66 -17.80
C ILE A 73 -2.10 -13.89 -19.08
N ASP A 74 -0.84 -13.47 -19.27
CA ASP A 74 -0.29 -12.77 -20.45
C ASP A 74 -1.29 -11.79 -21.09
N VAL A 75 -1.76 -10.83 -20.30
CA VAL A 75 -2.23 -9.58 -20.87
C VAL A 75 -0.98 -8.88 -21.40
N PRO A 76 -0.90 -8.54 -22.70
CA PRO A 76 0.24 -7.81 -23.23
C PRO A 76 0.21 -6.40 -22.64
N LEU A 77 0.79 -6.25 -21.45
CA LEU A 77 1.18 -4.97 -20.90
C LEU A 77 2.36 -4.52 -21.74
N GLY A 78 2.06 -3.81 -22.83
CA GLY A 78 3.07 -3.22 -23.68
C GLY A 78 4.06 -2.43 -22.84
N GLY A 79 5.34 -2.78 -22.97
CA GLY A 79 6.45 -1.90 -22.57
C GLY A 79 7.45 -2.50 -21.59
N HIS A 80 8.53 -3.00 -22.20
CA HIS A 80 9.91 -3.03 -21.70
C HIS A 80 10.20 -3.85 -20.44
N GLY A 81 10.87 -4.97 -20.71
CA GLY A 81 11.54 -5.81 -19.74
C GLY A 81 12.50 -5.03 -18.86
N LEU A 82 12.11 -4.91 -17.59
CA LEU A 82 12.97 -4.94 -16.42
C LEU A 82 12.16 -5.70 -15.38
N GLY A 83 12.75 -6.75 -14.81
CA GLY A 83 12.07 -7.72 -13.94
C GLY A 83 11.26 -7.03 -12.84
N GLY A 84 10.01 -7.46 -12.65
CA GLY A 84 9.08 -6.84 -11.70
C GLY A 84 9.61 -6.73 -10.27
N ASP A 85 10.56 -7.58 -9.87
CA ASP A 85 11.23 -7.51 -8.57
C ASP A 85 12.17 -6.31 -8.42
N GLU A 86 12.90 -5.91 -9.46
CA GLU A 86 13.85 -4.79 -9.40
C GLU A 86 13.13 -3.45 -9.35
N ARG A 87 12.01 -3.30 -10.07
CA ARG A 87 11.22 -2.07 -10.05
C ARG A 87 10.51 -1.88 -8.71
N LEU A 88 9.98 -2.97 -8.13
CA LEU A 88 9.44 -2.94 -6.76
C LEU A 88 10.54 -2.61 -5.75
N ALA A 89 11.73 -3.22 -5.86
CA ALA A 89 12.84 -2.91 -4.98
C ALA A 89 13.31 -1.46 -5.09
N ALA A 90 13.45 -0.92 -6.31
CA ALA A 90 13.82 0.47 -6.55
C ALA A 90 12.79 1.46 -6.01
N MET A 91 11.50 1.20 -6.26
CA MET A 91 10.40 2.04 -5.78
C MET A 91 10.28 2.01 -4.25
N LEU A 92 10.50 0.84 -3.63
CA LEU A 92 10.55 0.69 -2.18
C LEU A 92 11.78 1.38 -1.58
N TRP A 93 12.95 1.29 -2.24
CA TRP A 93 14.17 1.97 -1.82
C TRP A 93 14.06 3.50 -1.87
N GLU A 94 13.48 4.04 -2.93
CA GLU A 94 13.23 5.49 -3.05
C GLU A 94 12.22 5.99 -2.01
N ALA A 95 11.15 5.22 -1.77
CA ALA A 95 10.15 5.54 -0.76
C ALA A 95 10.72 5.47 0.66
N GLN A 96 11.52 4.46 0.98
CA GLN A 96 12.22 4.35 2.27
C GLN A 96 13.25 5.48 2.44
N SER A 97 13.96 5.84 1.37
CA SER A 97 14.89 6.97 1.36
C SER A 97 14.18 8.31 1.56
N TYR A 98 12.96 8.47 1.03
CA TYR A 98 12.12 9.65 1.26
C TYR A 98 11.65 9.72 2.72
N ALA A 99 11.15 8.63 3.29
CA ALA A 99 10.73 8.55 4.69
C ALA A 99 11.89 8.81 5.68
N HIS A 100 13.09 8.28 5.39
CA HIS A 100 14.27 8.49 6.21
C HIS A 100 14.75 9.96 6.18
N ARG A 101 14.68 10.63 5.02
CA ARG A 101 15.01 12.05 4.87
C ARG A 101 14.02 12.97 5.60
N HIS A 102 12.73 12.63 5.60
CA HIS A 102 11.71 13.43 6.28
C HIS A 102 11.87 13.36 7.82
N ARG A 103 12.17 12.16 8.35
CA ARG A 103 12.48 11.96 9.77
C ARG A 103 13.73 12.73 10.20
N GLN A 104 14.79 12.73 9.38
CA GLN A 104 16.00 13.49 9.69
C GLN A 104 15.75 15.01 9.69
N ARG A 105 14.94 15.54 8.77
CA ARG A 105 14.57 16.97 8.75
C ARG A 105 13.74 17.38 9.96
N MET A 106 12.76 16.56 10.36
CA MET A 106 11.95 16.82 11.57
C MET A 106 12.82 16.80 12.85
N LEU A 107 13.77 15.88 12.95
CA LEU A 107 14.73 15.85 14.07
C LEU A 107 15.67 17.07 14.05
N GLN A 108 16.11 17.51 12.86
CA GLN A 108 16.95 18.71 12.71
C GLN A 108 16.22 20.00 13.10
N VAL A 109 14.95 20.15 12.70
CA VAL A 109 14.12 21.29 13.09
C VAL A 109 13.84 21.27 14.59
N ALA A 110 13.54 20.10 15.16
CA ALA A 110 13.37 19.96 16.61
C ALA A 110 14.64 20.33 17.40
N GLN A 111 15.82 19.99 16.89
CA GLN A 111 17.11 20.37 17.49
C GLN A 111 17.40 21.88 17.39
N LEU A 112 17.03 22.53 16.28
CA LEU A 112 17.19 23.98 16.10
C LEU A 112 16.24 24.80 16.99
N VAL A 113 15.01 24.31 17.21
CA VAL A 113 14.01 24.98 18.07
C VAL A 113 14.29 24.78 19.56
N ALA A 114 14.94 23.68 19.96
CA ALA A 114 15.31 23.42 21.35
C ALA A 114 16.63 24.10 21.79
N GLY A 115 17.36 24.72 20.86
CA GLY A 115 18.70 25.29 21.09
C GLY A 115 18.79 26.83 21.02
N GLY A 116 17.67 27.55 20.91
CA GLY A 116 17.60 29.02 20.89
C GLY A 116 16.60 29.54 21.90
#